data_AF-A0A060C8I0-F1
#
_entry.id   AF-A0A060C8I0-F1
#
_cell.length_a   1.000
_cell.length_b   1.000
_cell.length_c   1.000
_cell.angle_alpha   90.00
_cell.angle_beta   90.00
_cell.angle_gamma   90.00
#
_symmetry.space_group_name_H-M   'P 1'
#
loop_
_entity.id
_entity.type
_entity.pdbx_description
1 polymer ?
#
loop_
_entity_poly.entity_id
_entity_poly.type
_entity_poly.pdbx_seq_one_letter_code
_entity_poly.pdbx_strand_id
1 'polypeptide(L)'
;MWDRALYNNDNTGGEWQNAGIQNFDGFQPVEFVYAIVCSEINLNTEELSITDIQLYPNPVTENIHIKSKEEIQKVEIYSTSGNLVFSQNMNNKSIVNVEHLTNGIYLIKITDQKGVAKTAKFIKK
;
A
#
# COMPACT_ATOMS: atom_id res chain seq x y z
N MET A 1 -17.09 -32.13 -35.46
CA MET A 1 -17.06 -33.15 -36.53
C MET A 1 -17.16 -32.37 -37.84
N TRP A 2 -16.02 -31.85 -38.33
CA TRP A 2 -15.33 -32.21 -39.59
C TRP A 2 -16.26 -32.07 -40.82
N ASP A 3 -15.94 -31.23 -41.83
CA ASP A 3 -14.86 -31.58 -42.76
C ASP A 3 -14.17 -30.40 -43.48
N ARG A 4 -12.92 -30.66 -43.91
CA ARG A 4 -12.03 -29.84 -44.77
C ARG A 4 -12.14 -30.29 -46.23
N ALA A 5 -11.77 -29.43 -47.20
CA ALA A 5 -10.78 -29.72 -48.27
C ALA A 5 -10.54 -28.44 -49.14
N LEU A 6 -9.35 -27.81 -49.21
CA LEU A 6 -8.10 -28.06 -50.00
C LEU A 6 -8.23 -27.65 -51.52
N TYR A 7 -7.28 -27.10 -52.29
CA TYR A 7 -5.86 -26.64 -52.18
C TYR A 7 -5.38 -26.01 -53.54
N ASN A 8 -4.53 -24.96 -53.46
CA ASN A 8 -3.47 -24.30 -54.31
C ASN A 8 -3.37 -24.30 -55.87
N ASN A 9 -2.75 -23.24 -56.46
CA ASN A 9 -1.31 -23.08 -56.86
C ASN A 9 -1.15 -21.84 -57.83
N ASP A 10 -0.46 -20.72 -57.54
CA ASP A 10 0.97 -20.33 -57.47
C ASP A 10 1.53 -19.50 -58.68
N ASN A 11 2.24 -18.42 -58.32
CA ASN A 11 3.31 -17.70 -59.03
C ASN A 11 3.03 -16.77 -60.23
N THR A 12 2.70 -15.50 -59.94
CA THR A 12 3.33 -14.32 -60.57
C THR A 12 3.47 -13.20 -59.52
N GLY A 13 4.67 -12.70 -59.21
CA GLY A 13 4.82 -11.69 -58.17
C GLY A 13 6.20 -11.04 -58.04
N GLY A 14 6.31 -9.83 -58.59
CA GLY A 14 7.40 -8.86 -58.45
C GLY A 14 7.27 -7.89 -59.62
N GLU A 15 6.98 -6.60 -59.44
CA GLU A 15 7.88 -5.60 -58.85
C GLU A 15 7.15 -4.48 -58.08
N TRP A 16 7.97 -3.77 -57.29
CA TRP A 16 7.68 -2.85 -56.19
C TRP A 16 6.98 -1.56 -56.62
N GLN A 17 5.79 -1.30 -56.06
CA GLN A 17 5.23 0.04 -56.01
C GLN A 17 5.54 0.68 -54.65
N ASN A 18 6.09 1.89 -54.70
CA ASN A 18 6.47 2.74 -53.57
C ASN A 18 5.50 2.62 -52.39
N ALA A 19 6.01 2.18 -51.24
CA ALA A 19 5.29 2.24 -49.97
C ALA A 19 5.09 3.71 -49.59
N GLY A 20 3.94 4.27 -49.95
CA GLY A 20 3.46 5.53 -49.41
C GLY A 20 3.44 5.42 -47.88
N ILE A 21 4.07 6.40 -47.23
CA ILE A 21 4.14 6.56 -45.77
C ILE A 21 2.73 6.37 -45.20
N GLN A 22 2.53 5.35 -44.35
CA GLN A 22 1.29 5.24 -43.60
C GLN A 22 1.26 6.38 -42.58
N ASN A 23 0.32 7.31 -42.75
CA ASN A 23 -0.03 8.27 -41.72
C ASN A 23 -0.45 7.49 -40.48
N PHE A 24 0.36 7.54 -39.42
CA PHE A 24 0.05 6.90 -38.14
C PHE A 24 -0.91 7.81 -37.35
N ASP A 25 -2.08 8.07 -37.90
CA ASP A 25 -3.15 8.81 -37.23
C ASP A 25 -3.85 7.85 -36.25
N GLY A 26 -3.27 7.71 -35.06
CA GLY A 26 -3.77 6.76 -34.09
C GLY A 26 -3.23 6.94 -32.68
N PHE A 27 -2.97 8.17 -32.22
CA PHE A 27 -2.80 8.41 -30.79
C PHE A 27 -4.19 8.61 -30.15
N GLN A 28 -4.77 7.52 -29.65
CA GLN A 28 -5.82 7.64 -28.64
C GLN A 28 -5.13 8.08 -27.34
N PRO A 29 -5.56 9.16 -26.66
CA PRO A 29 -5.03 9.48 -25.34
C PRO A 29 -5.41 8.33 -24.41
N VAL A 30 -4.40 7.62 -23.88
CA VAL A 30 -4.60 6.68 -22.77
C VAL A 30 -4.94 7.51 -21.54
N GLU A 31 -6.22 7.56 -21.18
CA GLU A 31 -6.65 8.10 -19.90
C GLU A 31 -6.16 7.16 -18.79
N PHE A 32 -5.15 7.59 -18.04
CA PHE A 32 -4.78 6.90 -16.81
C PHE A 32 -5.83 7.21 -15.74
N VAL A 33 -6.87 6.38 -15.68
CA VAL A 33 -7.85 6.42 -14.59
C VAL A 33 -7.18 5.84 -13.35
N TYR A 34 -6.77 6.71 -12.43
CA TYR A 34 -6.36 6.30 -11.09
C TYR A 34 -7.62 5.92 -10.30
N ALA A 35 -7.89 4.63 -10.17
CA ALA A 35 -8.92 4.15 -9.25
C ALA A 35 -8.47 4.42 -7.81
N ILE A 36 -9.10 5.38 -7.14
CA ILE A 36 -8.97 5.54 -5.69
C ILE A 36 -9.84 4.47 -5.05
N VAL A 37 -9.22 3.35 -4.64
CA VAL A 37 -9.89 2.32 -3.85
C VAL A 37 -9.98 2.82 -2.41
N CYS A 38 -11.11 3.41 -2.04
CA CYS A 38 -11.43 3.70 -0.65
C CYS A 38 -12.03 2.43 -0.02
N SER A 39 -11.22 1.66 0.70
CA SER A 39 -11.76 0.62 1.58
C SER A 39 -12.50 1.27 2.74
N GLU A 40 -13.73 0.83 3.00
CA GLU A 40 -14.50 1.26 4.17
C GLU A 40 -13.72 0.94 5.46
N ILE A 41 -13.28 1.98 6.17
CA ILE A 41 -12.70 1.82 7.50
C ILE A 41 -13.86 1.80 8.48
N ASN A 42 -14.29 0.61 8.87
CA ASN A 42 -15.25 0.46 9.96
C ASN A 42 -14.58 0.90 11.26
N LEU A 43 -14.89 2.11 11.74
CA LEU A 43 -14.54 2.55 13.10
C LEU A 43 -15.48 1.86 14.11
N ASN A 44 -15.28 0.56 14.31
CA ASN A 44 -15.90 -0.14 15.43
C ASN A 44 -15.18 0.27 16.73
N THR A 45 -15.97 0.57 17.78
CA THR A 45 -15.50 0.85 19.14
C THR A 45 -15.32 -0.41 19.99
N GLU A 46 -15.25 -1.58 19.37
CA GLU A 46 -14.72 -2.76 20.03
C GLU A 46 -13.19 -2.64 20.00
N GLU A 47 -12.61 -2.69 21.19
CA GLU A 47 -11.17 -2.80 21.43
C GLU A 47 -10.55 -3.66 20.34
N LEU A 48 -9.77 -3.04 19.45
CA LEU A 48 -9.10 -3.72 18.36
C LEU A 48 -8.16 -4.76 18.99
N SER A 49 -8.66 -5.97 19.19
CA SER A 49 -7.85 -7.17 19.16
C SER A 49 -7.40 -7.34 17.72
N ILE A 50 -6.48 -6.46 17.31
CA ILE A 50 -5.55 -6.76 16.22
C ILE A 50 -4.84 -8.00 16.72
N THR A 51 -5.27 -9.18 16.27
CA THR A 51 -4.93 -10.49 16.87
C THR A 51 -3.44 -10.78 17.00
N ASP A 52 -2.58 -9.89 16.48
CA ASP A 52 -1.13 -10.02 16.45
C ASP A 52 -0.36 -8.75 16.85
N ILE A 53 -1.00 -7.63 17.22
CA ILE A 53 -0.31 -6.41 17.70
C ILE A 53 -1.05 -5.79 18.88
N GLN A 54 -0.36 -5.67 20.02
CA GLN A 54 -0.85 -5.03 21.24
C GLN A 54 0.04 -3.86 21.62
N LEU A 55 -0.59 -2.76 22.05
CA LEU A 55 0.08 -1.53 22.47
C LEU A 55 -0.20 -1.24 23.94
N TYR A 56 0.84 -0.99 24.73
CA TYR A 56 0.69 -0.66 26.14
C TYR A 56 1.86 0.18 26.66
N PRO A 57 1.66 1.01 27.70
CA PRO A 57 0.36 1.37 28.25
C PRO A 57 -0.40 2.27 27.29
N ASN A 58 -1.73 2.25 27.37
CA ASN A 58 -2.59 3.27 26.77
C ASN A 58 -3.57 3.71 27.87
N PRO A 59 -3.55 4.97 28.33
CA PRO A 59 -2.72 6.11 27.90
C PRO A 59 -1.22 5.98 28.22
N VAL A 60 -0.36 6.64 27.44
CA VAL A 60 1.11 6.61 27.55
C VAL A 60 1.68 7.98 27.92
N THR A 61 2.79 7.99 28.67
CA THR A 61 3.56 9.20 29.01
C THR A 61 4.89 9.26 28.28
N GLU A 62 5.68 8.19 28.29
CA GLU A 62 7.06 8.23 27.77
C GLU A 62 7.34 7.16 26.73
N ASN A 63 7.04 5.90 27.04
CA ASN A 63 7.42 4.76 26.21
C ASN A 63 6.20 3.88 25.91
N ILE A 64 5.98 3.62 24.62
CA ILE A 64 5.00 2.64 24.16
C ILE A 64 5.72 1.31 23.94
N HIS A 65 5.22 0.26 24.56
CA HIS A 65 5.60 -1.13 24.29
C HIS A 65 4.67 -1.72 23.23
N ILE A 66 5.28 -2.37 22.24
CA ILE A 66 4.60 -3.04 21.14
C ILE A 66 4.86 -4.53 21.28
N LYS A 67 3.80 -5.29 21.54
CA LYS A 67 3.86 -6.76 21.52
C LYS A 67 3.29 -7.24 20.20
N SER A 68 4.11 -7.93 19.41
CA SER A 68 3.70 -8.56 18.17
C SER A 68 4.21 -10.00 18.06
N LYS A 69 3.52 -10.82 17.25
CA LYS A 69 4.01 -12.16 16.88
C LYS A 69 5.11 -12.08 15.81
N GLU A 70 5.09 -11.05 14.99
CA GLU A 70 6.02 -10.84 13.88
C GLU A 70 7.07 -9.79 14.26
N GLU A 71 8.24 -9.84 13.64
CA GLU A 71 9.27 -8.83 13.86
C GLU A 71 8.84 -7.50 13.23
N ILE A 72 8.94 -6.42 14.02
CA ILE A 72 8.57 -5.09 13.58
C ILE A 72 9.73 -4.49 12.78
N GLN A 73 9.44 -4.04 11.57
CA GLN A 73 10.40 -3.36 10.71
C GLN A 73 10.42 -1.85 10.99
N LYS A 74 9.24 -1.22 11.01
CA LYS A 74 9.11 0.24 11.07
C LYS A 74 7.91 0.66 11.90
N VAL A 75 8.06 1.77 12.61
CA VAL A 75 6.99 2.48 13.29
C VAL A 75 6.91 3.90 12.75
N GLU A 76 5.68 4.36 12.50
CA GLU A 76 5.36 5.71 12.09
C GLU A 76 4.22 6.23 12.98
N ILE A 77 4.33 7.47 13.47
CA ILE A 77 3.27 8.11 14.26
C ILE A 77 2.77 9.33 13.50
N TYR A 78 1.45 9.45 13.44
CA TYR A 78 0.73 10.51 12.77
C TYR A 78 -0.14 11.28 13.76
N SER A 79 -0.20 12.60 13.56
CA SER A 79 -1.19 13.47 14.20
C SER A 79 -2.61 13.17 13.71
N THR A 80 -3.63 13.69 14.41
CA THR A 80 -5.04 13.61 13.97
C THR A 80 -5.30 14.26 12.61
N SER A 81 -4.47 15.22 12.20
CA SER A 81 -4.51 15.84 10.87
C SER A 81 -3.79 15.03 9.78
N GLY A 82 -3.21 13.87 10.13
CA GLY A 82 -2.49 13.01 9.18
C GLY A 82 -1.01 13.36 8.97
N ASN A 83 -0.49 14.38 9.63
CA ASN A 83 0.94 14.72 9.53
C ASN A 83 1.80 13.65 10.23
N LEU A 84 2.87 13.18 9.56
CA LEU A 84 3.88 12.31 10.15
C LEU A 84 4.71 13.10 11.16
N VAL A 85 4.66 12.71 12.43
CA VAL A 85 5.36 13.38 13.54
C VAL A 85 6.54 12.59 14.07
N PHE A 86 6.57 11.28 13.84
CA PHE A 86 7.67 10.41 14.25
C PHE A 86 7.81 9.23 13.29
N SER A 87 9.04 8.80 13.02
CA SER A 87 9.34 7.64 12.18
C SER A 87 10.61 6.96 12.66
N GLN A 88 10.56 5.65 12.86
CA GLN A 88 11.69 4.88 13.37
C GLN A 88 11.71 3.47 12.77
N ASN A 89 12.88 3.04 12.29
CA ASN A 89 13.14 1.62 12.01
C ASN A 89 13.39 0.89 13.33
N MET A 90 12.71 -0.22 13.55
CA MET A 90 12.69 -0.87 14.85
C MET A 90 13.89 -1.80 15.06
N ASN A 91 14.50 -2.39 14.02
CA ASN A 91 15.71 -3.22 14.14
C ASN A 91 15.68 -4.14 15.39
N ASN A 92 14.67 -5.01 15.52
CA ASN A 92 14.41 -5.86 16.70
C ASN A 92 14.00 -5.15 18.02
N LYS A 93 13.74 -3.84 18.01
CA LYS A 93 13.16 -3.12 19.15
C LYS A 93 11.65 -3.33 19.20
N SER A 94 11.11 -3.26 20.42
CA SER A 94 9.67 -3.30 20.70
C SER A 94 9.19 -2.07 21.49
N ILE A 95 10.05 -1.07 21.68
CA ILE A 95 9.77 0.11 22.49
C ILE A 95 9.95 1.36 21.64
N VAL A 96 9.00 2.29 21.75
CA VAL A 96 9.00 3.57 21.06
C VAL A 96 8.89 4.69 22.09
N ASN A 97 9.88 5.59 22.11
CA ASN A 97 9.83 6.78 22.94
C ASN A 97 8.92 7.84 22.27
N VAL A 98 7.94 8.33 23.03
CA VAL A 98 6.95 9.33 22.64
C VAL A 98 6.93 10.53 23.59
N GLU A 99 7.94 10.67 24.44
CA GLU A 99 8.04 11.75 25.43
C GLU A 99 8.04 13.14 24.77
N HIS A 100 8.67 13.24 23.60
CA HIS A 100 8.74 14.45 22.79
C HIS A 100 7.40 14.88 22.16
N LEU A 101 6.37 14.03 22.22
CA LEU A 101 5.05 14.35 21.72
C LEU A 101 4.24 15.12 22.77
N THR A 102 3.48 16.11 22.32
CA THR A 102 2.50 16.81 23.15
C THR A 102 1.32 15.92 23.51
N ASN A 103 0.60 16.28 24.56
CA ASN A 103 -0.59 15.54 25.00
C ASN A 103 -1.68 15.58 23.92
N GLY A 104 -2.29 14.42 23.65
CA GLY A 104 -3.28 14.31 22.59
C GLY A 104 -3.49 12.90 22.06
N ILE A 105 -4.27 12.82 20.99
CA ILE A 105 -4.58 11.58 20.29
C ILE A 105 -3.65 11.44 19.10
N TYR A 106 -3.09 10.25 18.91
CA TYR A 106 -2.21 9.94 17.80
C TYR A 106 -2.57 8.60 17.17
N LEU A 107 -2.18 8.43 15.91
CA LEU A 107 -2.24 7.17 15.19
C LEU A 107 -0.82 6.62 15.07
N ILE A 108 -0.61 5.37 15.46
CA ILE A 108 0.63 4.65 15.26
C ILE A 108 0.42 3.58 14.19
N LYS A 109 1.26 3.61 13.17
CA LYS A 109 1.33 2.63 12.10
C LYS A 109 2.58 1.79 12.29
N ILE A 110 2.39 0.48 12.28
CA ILE A 110 3.43 -0.51 12.54
C ILE A 110 3.50 -1.40 11.32
N THR A 111 4.68 -1.44 10.70
CA THR A 111 4.97 -2.29 9.55
C THR A 111 5.87 -3.42 10.01
N ASP A 112 5.44 -4.66 9.78
CA ASP A 112 6.25 -5.85 10.05
C ASP A 112 7.27 -6.10 8.92
N GLN A 113 8.18 -7.07 9.12
CA GLN A 113 9.15 -7.45 8.10
C GLN A 113 8.53 -8.04 6.83
N LYS A 114 7.29 -8.52 6.88
CA LYS A 114 6.54 -9.04 5.73
C LYS A 114 5.90 -7.89 4.92
N GLY A 115 6.05 -6.65 5.37
CA GLY A 115 5.47 -5.46 4.75
C GLY A 115 4.00 -5.23 5.10
N VAL A 116 3.43 -6.00 6.01
CA VAL A 116 2.05 -5.81 6.47
C VAL A 116 2.03 -4.63 7.46
N ALA A 117 1.25 -3.62 7.13
CA ALA A 117 1.06 -2.45 7.97
C ALA A 117 -0.25 -2.55 8.75
N LYS A 118 -0.20 -2.27 10.05
CA LYS A 118 -1.38 -2.14 10.91
C LYS A 118 -1.35 -0.80 11.64
N THR A 119 -2.52 -0.18 11.79
CA THR A 119 -2.66 1.12 12.45
C THR A 119 -3.50 0.99 13.71
N ALA A 120 -3.10 1.67 14.77
CA ALA A 120 -3.83 1.75 16.02
C ALA A 120 -3.82 3.18 16.56
N LYS A 121 -4.78 3.51 17.41
CA LYS A 121 -4.89 4.80 18.10
C LYS A 121 -4.33 4.69 19.52
N PHE A 122 -3.60 5.69 19.98
CA PHE A 122 -3.19 5.80 21.38
C PHE A 122 -3.35 7.24 21.90
N ILE A 123 -3.36 7.38 23.23
CA ILE A 123 -3.51 8.67 23.92
C ILE A 123 -2.20 9.01 24.66
N LYS A 124 -1.59 10.15 24.33
CA LYS A 124 -0.44 10.73 25.04
C LYS A 124 -0.92 11.66 26.17
N LYS A 125 -0.37 11.48 27.37
CA LYS A 125 -0.61 12.28 28.57
C LYS A 125 0.62 13.06 29.03
#